data_AF-A0A1V4M7H1-F1
#
_entry.id   AF-A0A1V4M7H1-F1
#
_cell.length_a   1.000
_cell.length_b   1.000
_cell.length_c   1.000
_cell.angle_alpha   90.00
_cell.angle_beta   90.00
_cell.angle_gamma   90.00
#
_symmetry.space_group_name_H-M   'P 1'
#
loop_
_entity.id
_entity.type
_entity.pdbx_description
1 polymer ?
#
loop_
_entity_poly.entity_id
_entity_poly.type
_entity_poly.pdbx_seq_one_letter_code
_entity_poly.pdbx_strand_id
1 'polypeptide(L)'
;MQQVRQVATAERIALPKQPAREPFSKPVQGKRLKKVKLLFVVMTCFLLSLVVVAQYSSVVIMNYRLSGARNELESINENIRELELEAAQLGSIGRIEAIAREELGMIEPSVDQINIIAASSGELARMGE
;
A
#
# COMPACT_ATOMS: atom_id res chain seq x y z
N MET A 1 53.36 -98.92 57.97
CA MET A 1 53.17 -99.33 56.57
C MET A 1 52.05 -98.47 55.97
N GLN A 2 52.42 -97.52 55.11
CA GLN A 2 52.00 -97.44 53.69
C GLN A 2 50.51 -97.14 53.50
N GLN A 3 50.16 -95.86 53.29
CA GLN A 3 49.96 -95.23 51.97
C GLN A 3 48.77 -95.79 51.17
N VAL A 4 47.71 -94.98 51.09
CA VAL A 4 46.83 -94.83 49.92
C VAL A 4 46.51 -93.33 49.84
N ARG A 5 47.36 -92.52 49.21
CA ARG A 5 47.31 -92.10 47.80
C ARG A 5 45.95 -91.51 47.38
N GLN A 6 45.91 -90.18 47.47
CA GLN A 6 45.40 -89.20 46.51
C GLN A 6 44.09 -89.49 45.77
N VAL A 7 43.13 -88.56 45.89
CA VAL A 7 42.62 -87.84 44.71
C VAL A 7 42.34 -86.38 45.11
N ALA A 8 43.08 -85.48 44.48
CA ALA A 8 42.75 -84.06 44.42
C ALA A 8 41.49 -83.89 43.55
N THR A 9 40.46 -83.24 44.07
CA THR A 9 39.37 -82.73 43.24
C THR A 9 39.21 -81.24 43.51
N ALA A 10 39.96 -80.48 42.71
CA ALA A 10 39.62 -79.18 42.13
C ALA A 10 38.40 -78.45 42.71
N GLU A 11 38.68 -77.42 43.49
CA GLU A 11 38.37 -76.02 43.15
C GLU A 11 37.36 -75.80 42.01
N ARG A 12 36.19 -75.23 42.35
CA ARG A 12 35.58 -74.09 41.64
C ARG A 12 34.64 -73.34 42.59
N ILE A 13 35.21 -72.38 43.31
CA ILE A 13 34.43 -71.32 43.95
C ILE A 13 33.84 -70.50 42.79
N ALA A 14 32.52 -70.60 42.60
CA ALA A 14 31.82 -69.87 41.56
C ALA A 14 31.86 -68.37 41.87
N LEU A 15 32.66 -67.64 41.09
CA LEU A 15 32.65 -66.17 41.05
C LEU A 15 31.23 -65.69 40.71
N PRO A 16 30.64 -64.72 41.46
CA PRO A 16 29.38 -64.12 41.04
C PRO A 16 29.61 -63.37 39.73
N LYS A 17 28.89 -63.82 38.69
CA LYS A 17 28.88 -63.24 37.35
C LYS A 17 28.38 -61.79 37.43
N GLN A 18 29.30 -60.83 37.38
CA GLN A 18 28.98 -59.41 37.26
C GLN A 18 28.06 -59.21 36.05
N PRO A 19 26.89 -58.55 36.19
CA PRO A 19 26.06 -58.23 35.05
C PRO A 19 26.83 -57.23 34.18
N ALA A 20 27.05 -57.61 32.93
CA ALA A 20 27.62 -56.73 31.92
C ALA A 20 26.81 -55.43 31.87
N ARG A 21 27.47 -54.30 32.13
CA ARG A 21 26.87 -52.98 31.92
C ARG A 21 26.58 -52.85 30.43
N GLU A 22 25.30 -52.83 30.07
CA GLU A 22 24.89 -52.46 28.72
C GLU A 22 25.36 -51.03 28.42
N PRO A 23 25.94 -50.77 27.24
CA PRO A 23 26.28 -49.42 26.85
C PRO A 23 24.97 -48.65 26.60
N PHE A 24 24.69 -47.65 27.44
CA PHE A 24 23.62 -46.68 27.20
C PHE A 24 23.86 -45.95 25.87
N SER A 25 23.20 -46.44 24.82
CA SER A 25 23.10 -45.81 23.51
C SER A 25 22.40 -44.46 23.65
N LYS A 26 23.15 -43.36 23.63
CA LYS A 26 22.58 -42.00 23.63
C LYS A 26 21.73 -41.83 22.36
N PRO A 27 20.47 -41.34 22.46
CA PRO A 27 19.63 -41.19 21.28
C PRO A 27 20.19 -40.10 20.37
N VAL A 28 20.48 -40.46 19.11
CA VAL A 28 20.93 -39.58 18.02
C VAL A 28 19.81 -38.59 17.58
N GLN A 29 18.70 -38.51 18.32
CA GLN A 29 17.48 -37.78 17.97
C GLN A 29 17.67 -36.26 17.90
N GLY A 30 18.65 -35.68 18.59
CA GLY A 30 18.87 -34.23 18.60
C GLY A 30 19.23 -33.62 17.24
N LYS A 31 19.85 -34.38 16.33
CA LYS A 31 20.23 -33.87 15.00
C LYS A 31 19.05 -33.87 14.01
N ARG A 32 18.14 -34.85 14.09
CA ARG A 32 16.96 -34.93 13.21
C ARG A 32 15.94 -33.83 13.55
N LEU A 33 15.68 -33.58 14.84
CA LEU A 33 14.79 -32.51 15.29
C LEU A 33 15.29 -31.11 14.88
N LYS A 34 16.61 -30.88 14.91
CA LYS A 34 17.21 -29.62 14.44
C LYS A 34 17.04 -29.42 12.92
N LYS A 35 17.17 -30.48 12.13
CA LYS A 35 16.94 -30.42 10.68
C LYS A 35 15.47 -30.14 10.34
N VAL A 36 14.53 -30.75 11.06
CA VAL A 36 13.09 -30.49 10.87
C VAL A 36 12.73 -29.05 11.25
N LYS A 37 13.27 -28.53 12.37
CA LYS A 37 13.08 -27.12 12.74
C LYS A 37 13.65 -26.15 11.70
N LEU A 38 14.85 -26.44 11.18
CA LEU A 38 15.45 -25.62 10.13
C LEU A 38 14.60 -25.63 8.86
N LEU A 39 14.13 -26.80 8.44
CA LEU A 39 13.26 -26.95 7.26
C LEU A 39 11.95 -26.18 7.45
N PHE A 40 11.36 -26.25 8.63
CA PHE A 40 10.16 -25.48 8.97
C PHE A 40 10.41 -23.96 8.89
N VAL A 41 11.52 -23.46 9.43
CA VAL A 41 11.89 -22.04 9.34
C VAL A 41 12.05 -21.60 7.89
N VAL A 42 12.77 -22.37 7.07
CA VAL A 42 12.93 -22.06 5.63
C VAL A 42 11.58 -22.08 4.91
N MET A 43 10.71 -23.05 5.21
CA MET A 43 9.36 -23.11 4.65
C MET A 43 8.55 -21.88 5.04
N THR A 44 8.53 -21.50 6.31
CA THR A 44 7.79 -20.30 6.75
C THR A 44 8.31 -19.02 6.10
N CYS A 45 9.64 -18.89 5.95
CA CYS A 45 10.26 -17.75 5.28
C CYS A 45 9.88 -17.68 3.79
N PHE A 46 9.84 -18.84 3.13
CA PHE A 46 9.40 -18.95 1.74
C PHE A 46 7.92 -18.58 1.58
N LEU A 47 7.04 -19.09 2.45
CA LEU A 47 5.62 -18.71 2.44
C LEU A 47 5.42 -17.21 2.70
N LEU A 48 6.13 -16.64 3.67
CA LEU A 48 6.11 -15.19 3.94
C LEU A 48 6.54 -14.40 2.70
N SER A 49 7.58 -14.84 2.01
CA SER A 49 8.04 -14.20 0.77
C SER A 49 6.96 -14.24 -0.31
N LEU A 50 6.27 -15.38 -0.48
CA LEU A 50 5.13 -15.48 -1.40
C LEU A 50 3.99 -14.53 -1.03
N VAL A 51 3.65 -14.42 0.26
CA VAL A 51 2.61 -13.51 0.75
C VAL A 51 2.98 -12.06 0.47
N VAL A 52 4.24 -11.68 0.68
CA VAL A 52 4.73 -10.32 0.38
C VAL A 52 4.62 -10.03 -1.12
N VAL A 53 5.02 -10.97 -1.98
CA VAL A 53 4.89 -10.83 -3.44
C VAL A 53 3.42 -10.75 -3.86
N ALA A 54 2.54 -11.57 -3.27
CA ALA A 54 1.11 -11.55 -3.56
C ALA A 54 0.48 -10.20 -3.14
N GLN A 55 0.84 -9.68 -1.97
CA GLN A 55 0.42 -8.34 -1.55
C GLN A 55 0.96 -7.26 -2.48
N TYR A 56 2.21 -7.39 -2.95
CA TYR A 56 2.79 -6.45 -3.92
C TYR A 56 1.97 -6.43 -5.22
N SER A 57 1.54 -7.59 -5.72
CA SER A 57 0.62 -7.66 -6.87
C SER A 57 -0.73 -6.95 -6.62
N SER A 58 -1.30 -7.09 -5.43
CA SER A 58 -2.53 -6.36 -5.05
C SER A 58 -2.31 -4.85 -4.96
N VAL A 59 -1.16 -4.42 -4.43
CA VAL A 59 -0.75 -3.00 -4.38
C VAL A 59 -0.59 -2.45 -5.79
N VAL A 60 0.02 -3.20 -6.71
CA VAL A 60 0.16 -2.79 -8.12
C VAL A 60 -1.21 -2.58 -8.77
N ILE A 61 -2.14 -3.52 -8.63
CA ILE A 61 -3.50 -3.39 -9.19
C ILE A 61 -4.24 -2.18 -8.59
N MET A 62 -4.09 -1.95 -7.28
CA MET A 62 -4.70 -0.81 -6.59
C MET A 62 -4.07 0.52 -7.05
N ASN A 63 -2.75 0.54 -7.30
CA ASN A 63 -2.04 1.69 -7.83
C ASN A 63 -2.50 2.01 -9.27
N TYR A 64 -2.73 1.00 -10.11
CA TYR A 64 -3.28 1.20 -11.46
C TYR A 64 -4.67 1.84 -11.43
N ARG A 65 -5.55 1.38 -10.54
CA ARG A 65 -6.89 1.99 -10.37
C ARG A 65 -6.79 3.44 -9.86
N LEU A 66 -5.83 3.70 -8.98
CA LEU A 66 -5.56 5.04 -8.48
C LEU A 66 -5.01 5.97 -9.57
N SER A 67 -4.08 5.50 -10.39
CA SER A 67 -3.53 6.26 -11.52
C SER A 67 -4.58 6.54 -12.59
N GLY A 68 -5.46 5.57 -12.89
CA GLY A 68 -6.59 5.77 -13.80
C GLY A 68 -7.55 6.85 -13.31
N ALA A 69 -7.96 6.78 -12.05
CA ALA A 69 -8.85 7.78 -11.45
C ALA A 69 -8.22 9.19 -11.37
N ARG A 70 -6.90 9.28 -11.16
CA ARG A 70 -6.16 10.55 -11.20
C ARG A 70 -6.13 11.16 -12.59
N ASN A 71 -5.89 10.34 -13.61
CA ASN A 71 -5.86 10.79 -15.00
C ASN A 71 -7.23 11.28 -15.48
N GLU A 72 -8.31 10.64 -15.02
CA GLU A 72 -9.69 11.08 -15.28
C GLU A 72 -10.01 12.41 -14.58
N LEU A 73 -9.53 12.60 -13.35
CA LEU A 73 -9.63 13.88 -12.64
C LEU A 73 -8.87 15.00 -13.35
N GLU A 74 -7.68 14.69 -13.85
CA GLU A 74 -6.84 15.65 -14.57
C GLU A 74 -7.49 16.07 -15.90
N SER A 75 -8.00 15.12 -16.69
CA SER A 75 -8.69 15.43 -17.94
C SER A 75 -9.98 16.24 -17.73
N ILE A 76 -10.77 15.93 -16.70
CA ILE A 76 -11.97 16.72 -16.37
C ILE A 76 -11.59 18.15 -15.98
N ASN A 77 -10.49 18.33 -15.25
CA ASN A 77 -10.04 19.66 -14.82
C ASN A 77 -9.50 20.49 -16.00
N GLU A 78 -8.79 19.86 -16.93
CA GLU A 78 -8.38 20.50 -18.19
C GLU A 78 -9.59 20.99 -18.99
N ASN A 79 -10.62 20.14 -19.13
CA ASN A 79 -11.85 20.51 -19.83
C ASN A 79 -12.56 21.70 -19.17
N ILE A 80 -12.65 21.72 -17.83
CA ILE A 80 -13.24 22.86 -17.09
C ILE A 80 -12.46 24.14 -17.40
N ARG A 81 -11.13 24.07 -17.37
CA ARG A 81 -10.29 25.23 -17.63
C ARG A 81 -10.43 25.76 -19.06
N GLU A 82 -10.57 24.87 -20.03
CA GLU A 82 -10.84 25.23 -21.43
C GLU A 82 -12.21 25.90 -21.57
N LEU A 83 -13.25 25.31 -20.99
CA LEU A 83 -14.62 25.84 -20.98
C LEU A 83 -14.71 27.21 -20.29
N GLU A 84 -13.99 27.40 -19.17
CA GLU A 84 -13.92 28.70 -18.48
C GLU A 84 -13.24 29.76 -19.35
N LEU A 85 -12.20 29.37 -20.10
CA LEU A 85 -11.47 30.27 -20.98
C LEU A 85 -12.34 30.65 -22.19
N GLU A 86 -13.05 29.69 -22.77
CA GLU A 86 -14.05 29.95 -23.81
C GLU A 86 -15.17 30.86 -23.30
N ALA A 87 -15.72 30.58 -22.12
CA ALA A 87 -16.74 31.42 -21.51
C ALA A 87 -16.24 32.86 -21.26
N ALA A 88 -14.99 33.01 -20.80
CA ALA A 88 -14.36 34.31 -20.61
C ALA A 88 -14.14 35.03 -21.94
N GLN A 89 -13.74 34.33 -23.01
CA GLN A 89 -13.63 34.90 -24.36
C GLN A 89 -15.01 35.31 -24.89
N LEU A 90 -16.02 34.46 -24.68
CA LEU A 90 -17.41 34.70 -25.08
C LEU A 90 -18.08 35.84 -24.29
N GLY A 91 -17.66 36.05 -23.04
CA GLY A 91 -18.11 37.16 -22.20
C GLY A 91 -17.19 38.38 -22.26
N SER A 92 -16.08 38.31 -23.00
CA SER A 92 -15.08 39.39 -22.99
C SER A 92 -15.68 40.66 -23.58
N ILE A 93 -15.52 41.76 -22.83
CA ILE A 93 -15.97 43.10 -23.24
C ILE A 93 -15.40 43.46 -24.61
N GLY A 94 -14.16 43.08 -24.89
CA GLY A 94 -13.52 43.32 -26.19
C GLY A 94 -14.24 42.61 -27.36
N ARG A 95 -14.71 41.37 -27.20
CA ARG A 95 -15.48 40.70 -28.25
C ARG A 95 -16.88 41.30 -28.41
N ILE A 96 -17.50 41.71 -27.31
CA ILE A 96 -18.79 42.42 -27.35
C ILE A 96 -18.63 43.76 -28.07
N GLU A 97 -17.57 44.52 -27.80
CA GLU A 97 -17.25 45.77 -28.47
C GLU A 97 -16.93 45.56 -29.96
N ALA A 98 -16.19 44.51 -30.31
CA ALA A 98 -15.92 44.15 -31.70
C ALA A 98 -17.22 43.86 -32.46
N ILE A 99 -18.10 43.01 -31.92
CA ILE A 99 -19.41 42.74 -32.54
C ILE A 99 -20.25 44.03 -32.64
N ALA A 100 -20.26 44.84 -31.57
CA ALA A 100 -20.98 46.11 -31.56
C ALA A 100 -20.50 47.06 -32.66
N ARG A 101 -19.19 47.24 -32.81
CA ARG A 101 -18.62 48.20 -33.78
C ARG A 101 -18.58 47.65 -35.20
N GLU A 102 -18.22 46.39 -35.38
CA GLU A 102 -17.97 45.77 -36.70
C GLU A 102 -19.23 45.18 -37.32
N GLU A 103 -20.05 44.45 -36.55
CA GLU A 103 -21.25 43.80 -37.07
C GLU A 103 -22.50 44.67 -36.94
N LEU A 104 -22.66 45.34 -35.79
CA LEU A 104 -23.83 46.18 -35.51
C LEU A 104 -23.64 47.65 -35.92
N GLY A 105 -22.43 48.03 -36.32
CA GLY A 105 -22.12 49.40 -36.76
C GLY A 105 -22.32 50.45 -35.66
N MET A 106 -22.30 50.04 -34.38
CA MET A 106 -22.41 50.95 -33.26
C MET A 106 -21.18 51.85 -33.17
N ILE A 107 -21.45 53.12 -32.88
CA ILE A 107 -20.44 54.17 -32.73
C ILE A 107 -20.46 54.59 -31.27
N GLU A 108 -19.28 54.86 -30.72
CA GLU A 108 -19.16 55.30 -29.33
C GLU A 108 -19.81 56.69 -29.19
N PRO A 109 -20.68 56.89 -28.18
CA PRO A 109 -21.38 58.15 -28.00
C PRO A 109 -20.40 59.27 -27.68
N SER A 110 -20.65 60.47 -28.22
CA SER A 110 -19.89 61.65 -27.83
C SER A 110 -20.25 62.09 -26.41
N VAL A 111 -19.37 62.84 -25.76
CA VAL A 111 -19.55 63.29 -24.37
C VAL A 111 -20.86 64.06 -24.18
N ASP A 112 -21.31 64.77 -25.21
CA ASP A 112 -22.56 65.53 -25.23
C ASP A 112 -23.83 64.65 -25.27
N GLN A 113 -23.71 63.38 -25.63
CA GLN A 113 -24.81 62.41 -25.70
C GLN A 113 -24.96 61.60 -24.40
N ILE A 114 -24.06 61.78 -23.44
CA ILE A 114 -24.05 61.03 -22.18
C ILE A 114 -24.78 61.85 -21.10
N ASN A 115 -25.93 61.35 -20.63
CA ASN A 115 -26.65 61.96 -19.50
C ASN A 115 -26.40 61.14 -18.22
N ILE A 116 -25.64 61.71 -17.28
CA ILE A 116 -25.34 61.08 -16.00
C ILE A 116 -26.49 61.37 -15.03
N ILE A 117 -27.36 60.38 -14.84
CA ILE A 117 -28.40 60.45 -13.82
C ILE A 117 -27.78 60.09 -12.48
N ALA A 118 -27.50 61.08 -11.65
CA ALA A 118 -27.20 60.84 -10.24
C ALA A 118 -28.49 60.29 -9.61
N ALA A 119 -28.51 58.99 -9.29
CA ALA A 119 -29.62 58.38 -8.57
C ALA A 119 -29.79 59.13 -7.24
N SER A 120 -30.83 59.95 -7.15
CA SER A 120 -31.11 60.72 -5.95
C SER A 120 -31.33 59.72 -4.82
N SER A 121 -30.46 59.76 -3.81
CA SER A 121 -30.56 59.00 -2.56
C SER A 121 -31.77 59.42 -1.70
N GLY A 122 -32.80 60.00 -2.30
CA GLY A 122 -33.98 60.55 -1.64
C GLY A 122 -35.15 59.59 -1.48
N GLU A 123 -35.14 58.42 -2.14
CA GLU A 123 -36.25 57.45 -2.05
C GLU A 123 -36.02 56.36 -0.99
N LEU A 124 -34.77 56.07 -0.63
CA LEU A 124 -34.45 55.12 0.46
C LEU A 124 -34.65 55.70 1.87
N ALA A 125 -34.75 57.02 2.03
CA ALA A 125 -34.95 57.66 3.34
C ALA A 125 -36.42 57.76 3.78
N ARG A 126 -37.39 57.49 2.89
CA ARG A 126 -38.84 57.64 3.18
C ARG A 126 -39.59 56.33 3.41
N MET A 127 -38.89 55.20 3.35
CA MET A 127 -39.46 53.86 3.62
C MET A 127 -39.10 53.33 5.02
N GLY A 128 -38.64 54.21 5.91
CA GLY A 128 -38.16 53.87 7.27
C GLY A 128 -38.75 54.72 8.40
N GLU A 129 -39.91 55.36 8.20
CA GLU A 129 -40.73 55.92 9.29
C GLU A 129 -42.10 55.25 9.34
#